data_AF-A0A9D7NYE5-F1
#
_entry.id   AF-A0A9D7NYE5-F1
#
_cell.length_a   1.000
_cell.length_b   1.000
_cell.length_c   1.000
_cell.angle_alpha   90.00
_cell.angle_beta   90.00
_cell.angle_gamma   90.00
#
_symmetry.space_group_name_H-M   'P 1'
#
loop_
_entity.id
_entity.type
_entity.pdbx_description
1 polymer ?
#
loop_
_entity_poly.entity_id
_entity_poly.type
_entity_poly.pdbx_seq_one_letter_code
_entity_poly.pdbx_strand_id
1 'polypeptide(L)'
;MLFIDKLRQSMPDDDIDVLVGIRFGGIELPYLVRHYIYPKARIVLEKVSQYSSATPTTELVIDKNIYAGKNVPILDDSITTGRSCKIVIDALTNTCKNVFFGCLYFSGPKRIPQMQNG
;
A
#
# COMPACT_ATOMS: atom_id res chain seq x y z
N MET A 1 14.36 -13.10 -11.99
CA MET A 1 14.62 -13.09 -10.52
C MET A 1 14.95 -11.71 -9.96
N LEU A 2 15.59 -10.81 -10.70
CA LEU A 2 16.06 -9.50 -10.19
C LEU A 2 15.02 -8.62 -9.44
N PHE A 3 13.74 -8.68 -9.82
CA PHE A 3 12.69 -7.88 -9.19
C PHE A 3 12.30 -8.39 -7.79
N ILE A 4 12.13 -9.71 -7.63
CA ILE A 4 11.72 -10.30 -6.35
C ILE A 4 12.83 -10.18 -5.30
N ASP A 5 14.10 -10.30 -5.71
CA ASP A 5 15.23 -10.15 -4.79
C ASP A 5 15.34 -8.71 -4.27
N LYS A 6 15.18 -7.72 -5.15
CA LYS A 6 15.10 -6.30 -4.75
C LYS A 6 13.91 -6.03 -3.83
N LEU A 7 12.75 -6.63 -4.14
CA LEU A 7 11.55 -6.50 -3.33
C LEU A 7 11.80 -7.08 -1.93
N ARG A 8 12.35 -8.30 -1.83
CA ARG A 8 12.69 -8.93 -0.55
C ARG A 8 13.65 -8.07 0.27
N GLN A 9 14.69 -7.50 -0.35
CA GLN A 9 15.64 -6.60 0.33
C GLN A 9 15.00 -5.29 0.82
N SER A 10 13.92 -4.85 0.17
CA SER A 10 13.23 -3.60 0.50
C SER A 10 12.08 -3.79 1.50
N MET A 11 11.70 -5.04 1.75
CA MET A 11 10.62 -5.37 2.67
C MET A 11 11.20 -5.60 4.08
N PRO A 12 10.45 -5.27 5.14
CA PRO A 12 10.93 -5.38 6.51
C PRO A 12 11.23 -6.84 6.89
N ASP A 13 12.30 -7.06 7.64
CA ASP A 13 12.66 -8.40 8.16
C ASP A 13 11.79 -8.81 9.38
N ASP A 14 10.67 -8.12 9.57
CA ASP A 14 9.69 -8.34 10.61
C ASP A 14 8.76 -9.53 10.29
N ASP A 15 8.13 -10.10 11.34
CA ASP A 15 7.03 -11.04 11.16
C ASP A 15 5.81 -10.30 10.59
N ILE A 16 5.48 -10.58 9.32
CA ILE A 16 4.37 -9.97 8.59
C ILE A 16 3.18 -10.91 8.59
N ASP A 17 2.18 -10.57 9.39
CA ASP A 17 0.92 -11.31 9.50
C ASP A 17 -0.08 -10.97 8.38
N VAL A 18 -0.08 -9.72 7.92
CA VAL A 18 -1.11 -9.17 7.02
C VAL A 18 -0.47 -8.29 5.95
N LEU A 19 -0.77 -8.60 4.69
CA LEU A 19 -0.46 -7.79 3.52
C LEU A 19 -1.73 -7.09 3.04
N VAL A 20 -1.68 -5.78 2.88
CA VAL A 20 -2.81 -4.99 2.37
C VAL A 20 -2.55 -4.63 0.92
N GLY A 21 -3.44 -5.03 0.01
CA GLY A 21 -3.43 -4.57 -1.38
C GLY A 21 -4.51 -3.50 -1.62
N ILE A 22 -4.16 -2.40 -2.28
CA ILE A 22 -5.15 -1.41 -2.72
C ILE A 22 -5.85 -1.94 -3.98
N ARG A 23 -7.20 -2.00 -3.95
CA ARG A 23 -8.00 -2.50 -5.09
C ARG A 23 -7.91 -1.58 -6.32
N PHE A 24 -8.06 -2.19 -7.50
CA PHE A 24 -8.11 -1.58 -8.85
C PHE A 24 -6.78 -1.16 -9.49
N GLY A 25 -5.64 -1.43 -8.84
CA GLY A 25 -4.30 -1.30 -9.46
C GLY A 25 -3.32 -2.31 -8.85
N GLY A 26 -3.17 -2.29 -7.53
CA GLY A 26 -2.21 -3.12 -6.80
C GLY A 26 -2.67 -4.53 -6.38
N ILE A 27 -3.62 -5.18 -7.06
CA ILE A 27 -4.17 -6.48 -6.58
C ILE A 27 -3.14 -7.61 -6.66
N GLU A 28 -2.28 -7.64 -7.68
CA GLU A 28 -1.36 -8.76 -7.91
C GLU A 28 -0.12 -8.73 -6.99
N LEU A 29 0.38 -7.54 -6.69
CA LEU A 29 1.56 -7.33 -5.85
C LEU A 29 1.50 -8.03 -4.48
N PRO A 30 0.41 -7.96 -3.68
CA PRO A 30 0.33 -8.68 -2.41
C PRO A 30 0.37 -10.21 -2.58
N TYR A 31 -0.12 -10.76 -3.70
CA TYR A 31 -0.01 -12.20 -3.95
C TYR A 31 1.43 -12.60 -4.27
N LEU A 32 2.14 -11.80 -5.06
CA LEU A 32 3.57 -12.02 -5.33
C LEU A 32 4.40 -11.93 -4.04
N VAL A 33 4.18 -10.88 -3.25
CA VAL A 33 4.87 -10.68 -1.97
C VAL A 33 4.58 -11.84 -1.00
N ARG A 34 3.32 -12.28 -0.91
CA ARG A 34 2.98 -13.46 -0.11
C ARG A 34 3.71 -14.70 -0.61
N HIS A 35 3.62 -14.99 -1.91
CA HIS A 35 4.17 -16.23 -2.46
C HIS A 35 5.69 -16.33 -2.28
N TYR A 36 6.41 -15.23 -2.48
CA TYR A 36 7.89 -15.26 -2.49
C TYR A 36 8.54 -14.76 -1.20
N ILE A 37 7.87 -13.97 -0.37
CA ILE A 37 8.49 -13.31 0.80
C ILE A 37 7.80 -13.73 2.09
N TYR A 38 6.47 -13.58 2.19
CA TYR A 38 5.71 -13.89 3.40
C TYR A 38 4.62 -14.96 3.15
N PRO A 39 4.98 -16.25 3.01
CA PRO A 39 4.04 -17.29 2.60
C PRO A 39 2.86 -17.49 3.58
N LYS A 40 3.06 -17.12 4.84
CA LYS A 40 2.06 -17.23 5.91
C LYS A 40 1.17 -16.00 6.04
N ALA A 41 1.52 -14.88 5.41
CA ALA A 41 0.76 -13.65 5.54
C ALA A 41 -0.64 -13.79 4.95
N ARG A 42 -1.63 -13.22 5.64
CA ARG A 42 -2.99 -13.05 5.14
C ARG A 42 -3.03 -11.86 4.19
N ILE A 43 -3.68 -12.01 3.04
CA ILE A 43 -3.93 -10.89 2.13
C ILE A 43 -5.28 -10.26 2.48
N VAL A 44 -5.32 -8.94 2.59
CA VAL A 44 -6.55 -8.14 2.65
C VAL A 44 -6.54 -7.14 1.51
N LEU A 45 -7.67 -7.01 0.80
CA LEU A 45 -7.79 -6.10 -0.33
C LEU A 45 -8.72 -4.96 0.03
N GLU A 46 -8.15 -3.78 0.22
CA GLU A 46 -8.86 -2.58 0.66
C GLU A 46 -9.28 -1.72 -0.54
N LYS A 47 -10.53 -1.27 -0.55
CA LYS A 47 -11.04 -0.33 -1.56
C LYS A 47 -10.91 1.08 -1.02
N VAL A 48 -10.06 1.88 -1.64
CA VAL A 48 -10.00 3.32 -1.36
C VAL A 48 -10.80 4.06 -2.42
N SER A 49 -12.01 4.49 -2.08
CA SER A 49 -12.87 5.25 -3.01
C SER A 49 -12.76 6.74 -2.72
N GLN A 50 -12.31 7.55 -3.69
CA GLN A 50 -12.44 9.00 -3.63
C GLN A 50 -13.71 9.42 -4.35
N TYR A 51 -14.70 9.92 -3.62
CA TYR A 51 -15.84 10.60 -4.25
C TYR A 51 -15.38 11.96 -4.81
N SER A 52 -16.01 12.36 -5.93
CA SER A 52 -15.64 13.49 -6.78
C SER A 52 -15.36 14.79 -6.02
N SER A 53 -14.72 15.75 -6.69
CA SER A 53 -14.38 17.10 -6.20
C SER A 53 -15.54 17.90 -5.56
N ALA A 54 -16.79 17.46 -5.71
CA ALA A 54 -17.97 18.06 -5.10
C ALA A 54 -18.26 17.57 -3.66
N THR A 55 -17.69 16.44 -3.22
CA THR A 55 -17.88 15.91 -1.86
C THR A 55 -16.71 14.98 -1.53
N PRO A 56 -15.71 15.44 -0.73
CA PRO A 56 -14.52 14.66 -0.42
C PRO A 56 -14.82 13.65 0.70
N THR A 57 -15.85 12.83 0.54
CA THR A 57 -16.08 11.71 1.44
C THR A 57 -15.21 10.58 0.93
N THR A 58 -14.19 10.20 1.69
CA THR A 58 -13.42 9.00 1.40
C THR A 58 -14.00 7.88 2.25
N GLU A 59 -14.55 6.86 1.61
CA GLU A 59 -15.06 5.69 2.33
C GLU A 59 -13.98 4.60 2.29
N LEU A 60 -13.38 4.36 3.46
CA LEU A 60 -12.49 3.24 3.75
C LEU A 60 -13.02 2.56 5.00
N VAL A 61 -13.57 1.36 4.84
CA VAL A 61 -14.10 0.56 5.94
C VAL A 61 -13.10 -0.54 6.25
N ILE A 62 -12.42 -0.41 7.39
CA ILE A 62 -11.37 -1.33 7.85
C ILE A 62 -11.84 -2.03 9.13
N ASP A 63 -11.76 -3.36 9.14
CA ASP A 63 -11.88 -4.13 10.37
C ASP A 63 -10.57 -4.09 11.16
N LYS A 64 -10.51 -3.18 12.15
CA LYS A 64 -9.32 -2.93 12.97
C LYS A 64 -8.82 -4.16 13.73
N ASN A 65 -9.68 -5.14 14.02
CA ASN A 65 -9.27 -6.36 14.74
C ASN A 65 -8.29 -7.20 13.93
N ILE A 66 -8.37 -7.12 12.60
CA ILE A 66 -7.45 -7.84 11.71
C ILE A 66 -6.03 -7.29 11.84
N TYR A 67 -5.88 -6.01 12.19
CA TYR A 67 -4.63 -5.25 12.11
C TYR A 67 -3.99 -4.96 13.48
N ALA A 68 -4.74 -5.15 14.56
CA ALA A 68 -4.32 -4.82 15.92
C ALA A 68 -2.96 -5.44 16.29
N GLY A 69 -1.97 -4.60 16.58
CA GLY A 69 -0.64 -5.01 17.04
C GLY A 69 0.25 -5.66 15.97
N LYS A 70 -0.13 -5.60 14.69
CA LYS A 70 0.59 -6.28 13.60
C LYS A 70 1.51 -5.35 12.82
N ASN A 71 2.48 -5.96 12.14
CA ASN A 71 3.30 -5.32 11.13
C ASN A 71 2.58 -5.45 9.78
N VAL A 72 2.24 -4.33 9.14
CA VAL A 72 1.33 -4.32 7.99
C VAL A 72 1.95 -3.57 6.81
N PRO A 73 2.41 -4.28 5.78
CA PRO A 73 2.77 -3.67 4.51
C PRO A 73 1.53 -3.38 3.67
N ILE A 74 1.41 -2.13 3.24
CA ILE A 74 0.43 -1.66 2.28
C ILE A 74 1.10 -1.63 0.90
N LEU A 75 0.47 -2.27 -0.07
CA LEU A 75 1.00 -2.54 -1.39
C LEU A 75 0.06 -1.96 -2.45
N ASP A 76 0.62 -1.19 -3.38
CA ASP A 76 -0.10 -0.60 -4.51
C ASP A 76 0.70 -0.75 -5.81
N ASP A 77 0.06 -0.63 -6.97
CA ASP A 77 0.78 -0.66 -8.24
C ASP A 77 1.62 0.60 -8.42
N SER A 78 1.05 1.75 -8.08
CA SER A 78 1.62 3.04 -8.38
C SER A 78 1.27 4.08 -7.32
N ILE A 79 2.27 4.86 -6.93
CA ILE A 79 2.09 6.05 -6.10
C ILE A 79 2.35 7.28 -6.97
N THR A 80 1.29 8.03 -7.23
CA THR A 80 1.38 9.33 -7.93
C THR A 80 1.36 10.50 -6.97
N THR A 81 0.35 10.57 -6.10
CA THR A 81 0.20 11.63 -5.08
C THR A 81 0.31 11.15 -3.65
N GLY A 82 0.31 9.83 -3.43
CA GLY A 82 0.29 9.24 -2.09
C GLY A 82 -1.03 9.39 -1.33
N ARG A 83 -2.09 9.97 -1.92
CA ARG A 83 -3.37 10.17 -1.21
C ARG A 83 -3.99 8.86 -0.75
N SER A 84 -4.06 7.85 -1.63
CA SER A 84 -4.62 6.54 -1.28
C SER A 84 -3.85 5.88 -0.13
N CYS A 85 -2.52 5.95 -0.19
CA CYS A 85 -1.62 5.47 0.86
C CYS A 85 -1.90 6.16 2.19
N LYS A 86 -1.98 7.51 2.17
CA LYS A 86 -2.23 8.32 3.35
C LYS A 86 -3.56 7.99 4.01
N ILE A 87 -4.62 7.78 3.23
CA ILE A 87 -5.93 7.39 3.74
C ILE A 87 -5.84 6.07 4.53
N VAL A 88 -5.15 5.06 3.98
CA VAL A 88 -5.00 3.77 4.66
C VAL A 88 -4.10 3.88 5.90
N ILE A 89 -3.00 4.62 5.81
CA ILE A 89 -2.12 4.89 6.96
C ILE A 89 -2.92 5.56 8.07
N ASP A 90 -3.59 6.67 7.79
CA ASP A 90 -4.36 7.44 8.79
C ASP A 90 -5.43 6.55 9.48
N ALA A 91 -6.03 5.61 8.75
CA ALA A 91 -6.99 4.65 9.31
C ALA A 91 -6.35 3.59 10.24
N LEU A 92 -5.05 3.31 10.09
CA LEU A 92 -4.32 2.24 10.77
C LEU A 92 -3.27 2.72 11.79
N THR A 93 -2.90 4.02 11.80
CA THR A 93 -1.80 4.60 12.60
C THR A 93 -1.87 4.27 14.10
N ASN A 94 -3.07 4.07 14.66
CA ASN A 94 -3.26 3.76 16.08
C ASN A 94 -3.72 2.31 16.34
N THR A 95 -3.61 1.43 15.34
CA THR A 95 -4.08 0.05 15.42
C THR A 95 -2.94 -0.93 15.15
N CYS A 96 -2.11 -0.67 14.16
CA CYS A 96 -0.96 -1.51 13.84
C CYS A 96 0.22 -1.26 14.79
N LYS A 97 1.12 -2.24 14.90
CA LYS A 97 2.44 -2.04 15.51
C LYS A 97 3.34 -1.22 14.58
N ASN A 98 3.41 -1.62 13.31
CA ASN A 98 4.15 -0.92 12.27
C ASN A 98 3.34 -0.92 10.97
N VAL A 99 3.45 0.16 10.19
CA VAL A 99 2.86 0.28 8.86
C VAL A 99 3.98 0.54 7.86
N PHE A 100 4.07 -0.29 6.83
CA PHE A 100 5.03 -0.16 5.73
C PHE A 100 4.30 0.15 4.44
N PHE A 101 5.01 0.75 3.48
CA PHE A 101 4.44 1.02 2.17
C PHE A 101 5.38 0.53 1.05
N GLY A 102 4.83 -0.20 0.09
CA GLY A 102 5.54 -0.67 -1.10
C GLY A 102 4.72 -0.42 -2.37
N CYS A 103 5.41 -0.10 -3.46
CA CYS A 103 4.77 0.00 -4.78
C CYS A 103 5.69 -0.48 -5.90
N LEU A 104 5.11 -0.78 -7.06
CA LEU A 104 5.90 -1.07 -8.27
C LEU A 104 6.48 0.22 -8.86
N TYR A 105 5.74 1.32 -8.78
CA TYR A 105 6.09 2.59 -9.40
C TYR A 105 5.80 3.78 -8.48
N PHE A 106 6.78 4.68 -8.30
CA PHE A 106 6.61 5.93 -7.57
C PHE A 106 7.04 7.11 -8.43
N SER A 107 6.11 8.03 -8.72
CA SER A 107 6.34 9.15 -9.64
C SER A 107 6.48 10.50 -8.92
N GLY A 108 7.36 10.63 -7.92
CA GLY A 108 7.63 11.92 -7.24
C GLY A 108 7.64 13.12 -8.22
N PRO A 109 7.10 14.29 -7.83
CA PRO A 109 6.28 15.10 -8.73
C PRO A 109 7.11 15.74 -9.84
N LYS A 110 6.47 16.02 -11.00
CA LYS A 110 6.05 17.41 -11.34
C LYS A 110 4.73 17.44 -12.11
N ARG A 111 3.72 18.13 -11.54
CA ARG A 111 2.42 18.43 -12.17
C ARG A 111 2.40 19.78 -12.90
N ILE A 112 3.54 20.45 -13.06
CA ILE A 112 3.66 21.79 -13.68
C ILE A 112 4.39 21.65 -15.03
N PRO A 113 3.72 21.89 -16.17
CA PRO A 113 4.29 21.70 -17.51
C PRO A 113 5.60 22.45 -17.77
N GLN A 114 5.83 23.61 -17.15
CA GLN A 114 7.06 24.42 -17.31
C GLN A 114 8.34 23.79 -16.71
N MET A 115 8.24 22.62 -16.07
CA MET A 115 9.38 21.90 -15.52
C MET A 115 9.67 20.58 -16.26
N GLN A 116 9.13 20.41 -17.47
CA GLN A 116 9.35 19.27 -18.37
C GLN A 116 10.50 19.45 -19.38
N ASN A 117 11.36 20.46 -19.21
CA ASN A 117 12.45 20.68 -20.19
C ASN A 117 13.66 19.78 -19.88
N GLY A 118 13.70 18.65 -20.58
CA GLY A 118 14.91 18.06 -21.14
C GLY A 118 14.82 18.16 -22.66
#